data_AF-S2TB06-F1
#
_entry.id   AF-S2TB06-F1
#
_cell.length_a   1.000
_cell.length_b   1.000
_cell.length_c   1.000
_cell.angle_alpha   90.00
_cell.angle_beta   90.00
_cell.angle_gamma   90.00
#
_symmetry.space_group_name_H-M   'P 1'
#
loop_
_entity.id
_entity.type
_entity.pdbx_description
1 polymer ?
#
loop_
_entity_poly.entity_id
_entity_poly.type
_entity_poly.pdbx_seq_one_letter_code
_entity_poly.pdbx_strand_id
1 'polypeptide(L)'
;MLCATPWPLCGPKLINLGGHFDLDALNERITENEGRMAEPGFWDDSDAAQKVIDNNNALKEKHDRFYALENELEDLEAGFELLQDEPDKDLQQEEEAK
;
A
#
# COMPACT_ATOMS: atom_id res chain seq x y z
N MET A 1 -5.72 -38.96 15.53
CA MET A 1 -4.38 -38.44 15.17
C MET A 1 -4.62 -37.06 14.58
N LEU A 2 -4.68 -36.04 15.44
CA LEU A 2 -4.95 -34.64 15.10
C LEU A 2 -3.88 -33.83 15.83
N CYS A 3 -2.89 -33.33 15.08
CA CYS A 3 -2.10 -32.18 15.50
C CYS A 3 -2.08 -31.25 14.29
N ALA A 4 -3.16 -30.48 14.15
CA ALA A 4 -3.11 -29.22 13.44
C ALA A 4 -2.26 -28.26 14.31
N THR A 5 -1.20 -27.77 13.68
CA THR A 5 -0.37 -26.57 13.95
C THR A 5 -0.17 -26.07 15.39
N PRO A 6 1.09 -25.73 15.70
CA PRO A 6 1.36 -24.49 16.39
C PRO A 6 2.40 -23.72 15.59
N TRP A 7 1.96 -22.88 14.64
CA TRP A 7 2.85 -21.86 14.10
C TRP A 7 3.25 -20.94 15.25
N PRO A 8 4.55 -20.65 15.44
CA PRO A 8 4.97 -19.76 16.50
C PRO A 8 4.47 -18.35 16.19
N LEU A 9 3.64 -17.83 17.09
CA LEU A 9 3.35 -16.41 17.25
C LEU A 9 4.66 -15.66 17.56
N CYS A 10 5.44 -15.35 16.52
CA CYS A 10 6.53 -14.38 16.51
C CYS A 10 6.87 -14.03 15.06
N GLY A 11 5.98 -13.28 14.40
CA GLY A 11 6.35 -12.49 13.24
C GLY A 11 6.98 -11.17 13.72
N PRO A 12 8.15 -10.74 13.19
CA PRO A 12 8.66 -9.43 13.50
C PRO A 12 7.62 -8.38 13.10
N LYS A 13 7.30 -7.48 14.04
CA LYS A 13 6.56 -6.23 13.82
C LYS A 13 6.92 -5.69 12.42
N LEU A 14 5.96 -5.62 11.51
CA LEU A 14 6.06 -4.99 10.18
C LEU A 14 6.29 -3.45 10.28
N ILE A 15 6.86 -2.93 11.36
CA ILE A 15 7.06 -1.50 11.63
C ILE A 15 8.43 -1.02 11.14
N ASN A 16 9.06 -1.75 10.20
CA ASN A 16 10.31 -1.31 9.57
C ASN A 16 10.23 -1.19 8.05
N LEU A 17 9.03 -1.33 7.48
CA LEU A 17 8.81 -1.00 6.07
C LEU A 17 8.49 0.49 5.90
N GLY A 18 7.85 1.14 6.87
CA GLY A 18 7.55 2.59 6.81
C GLY A 18 8.78 3.52 6.79
N GLY A 19 9.96 3.04 7.22
CA GLY A 19 11.21 3.78 7.05
C GLY A 19 11.90 3.52 5.69
N HIS A 20 11.57 2.41 5.03
CA HIS A 20 12.06 2.10 3.69
C HIS A 20 11.19 2.73 2.60
N PHE A 21 9.88 2.72 2.83
CA PHE A 21 8.87 3.46 2.10
C PHE A 21 8.64 4.77 2.86
N ASP A 22 9.53 5.75 2.69
CA ASP A 22 9.39 7.09 3.25
C ASP A 22 8.13 7.78 2.66
N LEU A 23 6.96 7.45 3.21
CA LEU A 23 5.65 7.88 2.73
C LEU A 23 5.45 9.38 2.93
N ASP A 24 5.99 9.94 4.01
CA ASP A 24 5.94 11.37 4.29
C ASP A 24 6.68 12.14 3.19
N ALA A 25 7.91 11.74 2.84
CA ALA A 25 8.64 12.36 1.74
C ALA A 25 7.99 12.10 0.37
N LEU A 26 7.33 10.96 0.18
CA LEU A 26 6.56 10.67 -1.04
C LEU A 26 5.40 11.64 -1.20
N ASN A 27 4.61 11.82 -0.13
CA ASN A 27 3.46 12.71 -0.07
C ASN A 27 3.85 14.18 -0.24
N GLU A 28 4.95 14.60 0.39
CA GLU A 28 5.49 15.95 0.23
C GLU A 28 5.86 16.23 -1.23
N ARG A 29 6.52 15.30 -1.92
CA ARG A 29 6.90 15.45 -3.34
C ARG A 29 5.70 15.46 -4.28
N ILE A 30 4.68 14.64 -4.01
CA ILE A 30 3.42 14.68 -4.77
C ILE A 30 2.79 16.07 -4.61
N THR A 31 2.68 16.54 -3.37
CA THR A 31 2.12 17.86 -3.04
C THR A 31 2.89 19.00 -3.71
N GLU A 32 4.22 18.96 -3.67
CA GLU A 32 5.08 19.95 -4.33
C GLU A 32 4.84 19.98 -5.85
N ASN A 33 4.81 18.81 -6.50
CA ASN A 33 4.54 18.72 -7.93
C ASN A 33 3.13 19.20 -8.30
N GLU A 34 2.11 18.86 -7.50
CA GLU A 34 0.74 19.36 -7.70
C GLU A 34 0.67 20.88 -7.50
N GLY A 35 1.41 21.43 -6.54
CA GLY A 35 1.56 22.87 -6.34
C GLY A 35 2.18 23.57 -7.57
N ARG A 36 3.25 23.00 -8.12
CA ARG A 36 3.89 23.51 -9.35
C ARG A 36 2.96 23.49 -10.56
N MET A 37 2.11 22.46 -10.68
CA MET A 37 1.11 22.39 -11.75
C MET A 37 0.03 23.47 -11.66
N ALA A 38 -0.17 24.05 -10.48
CA ALA A 38 -1.11 25.14 -10.23
C ALA A 38 -0.50 26.54 -10.45
N GLU A 39 0.82 26.65 -10.64
CA GLU A 39 1.48 27.94 -10.83
C GLU A 39 1.15 28.56 -12.20
N PRO A 40 0.96 29.90 -12.27
CA PRO A 40 0.86 30.60 -13.54
C PRO A 40 2.11 30.39 -14.39
N GLY A 41 1.92 30.11 -15.69
CA GLY A 41 3.02 29.88 -16.63
C GLY A 41 3.58 28.44 -16.63
N PHE A 42 3.09 27.55 -15.75
CA PHE A 42 3.46 26.13 -15.80
C PHE A 42 3.17 25.49 -17.16
N TRP A 43 2.06 25.90 -17.79
CA TRP A 43 1.62 25.39 -19.09
C TRP A 43 2.29 26.07 -20.29
N ASP A 44 3.15 27.07 -20.07
CA ASP A 44 3.82 27.80 -21.16
C ASP A 44 4.92 26.97 -21.83
N ASP A 45 5.50 26.01 -21.11
CA ASP A 45 6.47 25.04 -21.61
C ASP A 45 5.93 23.61 -21.44
N SER A 46 5.35 23.09 -22.52
CA SER A 46 4.76 21.74 -22.55
C SER A 46 5.77 20.63 -22.28
N ASP A 47 7.04 20.78 -22.68
CA ASP A 47 8.07 19.75 -22.50
C ASP A 47 8.51 19.69 -21.03
N ALA A 48 8.62 20.85 -20.37
CA ALA A 48 8.88 20.94 -18.95
C ALA A 48 7.69 20.43 -18.11
N ALA A 49 6.47 20.82 -18.49
CA ALA A 49 5.23 20.38 -17.84
C ALA A 49 5.09 18.85 -17.86
N GLN A 50 5.32 18.22 -19.01
CA GLN A 50 5.19 16.76 -19.15
C GLN A 50 6.14 16.02 -18.20
N LYS A 51 7.37 16.49 -18.02
CA LYS A 51 8.33 15.86 -17.09
C LYS A 51 7.85 15.89 -15.64
N VAL A 52 7.22 16.99 -15.23
CA VAL A 52 6.66 17.13 -13.87
C VAL A 52 5.45 16.24 -13.69
N ILE A 53 4.59 16.15 -14.72
CA ILE A 53 3.42 15.26 -14.74
C ILE A 53 3.84 13.79 -14.65
N ASP A 54 4.79 13.36 -15.49
CA ASP A 54 5.27 11.97 -15.49
C ASP A 54 5.90 11.58 -14.15
N ASN A 55 6.68 12.50 -13.57
CA ASN A 55 7.26 12.30 -12.24
C ASN A 55 6.17 12.16 -11.18
N ASN A 56 5.18 13.07 -11.16
CA ASN A 56 4.07 13.02 -10.22
C ASN A 56 3.27 11.72 -10.36
N ASN A 57 2.94 11.32 -11.58
CA ASN A 57 2.22 10.06 -11.83
C ASN A 57 2.99 8.84 -11.29
N ALA A 58 4.32 8.79 -11.49
CA ALA A 58 5.14 7.71 -10.96
C ALA A 58 5.22 7.69 -9.42
N LEU A 59 5.15 8.86 -8.77
CA LEU A 59 5.07 8.96 -7.32
C LEU A 59 3.70 8.50 -6.80
N LYS A 60 2.62 8.96 -7.44
CA LYS A 60 1.23 8.56 -7.11
C LYS A 60 1.02 7.07 -7.29
N GLU A 61 1.58 6.47 -8.33
CA GLU A 61 1.50 5.01 -8.52
C GLU A 61 2.19 4.23 -7.38
N LYS A 62 3.29 4.76 -6.83
CA LYS A 62 3.96 4.14 -5.66
C LYS A 62 3.11 4.31 -4.40
N HIS A 63 2.55 5.49 -4.21
CA HIS A 63 1.66 5.80 -3.10
C HIS A 63 0.46 4.85 -3.11
N ASP A 64 -0.25 4.79 -4.24
CA ASP A 64 -1.47 4.03 -4.37
C ASP A 64 -1.25 2.52 -4.21
N ARG A 65 -0.12 1.98 -4.72
CA ARG A 65 0.25 0.58 -4.48
C ARG A 65 0.49 0.27 -3.01
N PHE A 66 1.07 1.20 -2.24
CA PHE A 66 1.28 0.99 -0.82
C PHE A 66 -0.05 0.90 -0.09
N TYR A 67 -0.97 1.84 -0.33
CA TYR A 67 -2.28 1.83 0.29
C TYR A 67 -3.15 0.66 -0.18
N ALA A 68 -2.98 0.19 -1.43
CA ALA A 68 -3.63 -1.04 -1.88
C ALA A 68 -3.17 -2.26 -1.05
N LEU A 69 -1.87 -2.40 -0.80
CA LEU A 69 -1.31 -3.47 0.04
C LEU A 69 -1.77 -3.36 1.50
N GLU A 70 -1.87 -2.14 2.03
CA GLU A 70 -2.40 -1.90 3.38
C GLU A 70 -3.86 -2.35 3.49
N ASN A 71 -4.70 -1.98 2.52
CA ASN A 71 -6.11 -2.42 2.50
C ASN A 71 -6.23 -3.95 2.32
N GLU A 72 -5.43 -4.56 1.44
CA GLU A 72 -5.41 -6.03 1.26
C GLU A 72 -5.03 -6.74 2.57
N LEU A 73 -4.09 -6.16 3.33
CA LEU A 73 -3.71 -6.68 4.64
C LEU A 73 -4.84 -6.54 5.65
N GLU A 74 -5.51 -5.39 5.72
CA GLU A 74 -6.68 -5.18 6.60
C GLU A 74 -7.82 -6.17 6.28
N ASP A 75 -8.09 -6.41 4.99
CA ASP A 75 -9.08 -7.39 4.54
C ASP A 75 -8.70 -8.83 4.96
N LEU A 76 -7.43 -9.21 4.81
CA LEU A 76 -6.90 -10.51 5.25
C LEU A 76 -6.97 -10.66 6.78
N GLU A 77 -6.65 -9.61 7.53
CA GLU A 77 -6.74 -9.60 9.00
C GLU A 77 -8.19 -9.81 9.45
N ALA A 78 -9.15 -9.12 8.84
CA ALA A 78 -10.58 -9.30 9.14
C ALA A 78 -11.08 -10.71 8.78
N GLY A 79 -10.65 -11.26 7.64
CA GLY A 79 -10.96 -12.64 7.25
C GLY A 79 -10.38 -13.66 8.24
N PHE A 80 -9.17 -13.44 8.72
CA PHE A 80 -8.52 -14.30 9.70
C PHE A 80 -9.16 -14.21 11.10
N GLU A 81 -9.62 -13.03 11.52
CA GLU A 81 -10.42 -12.87 12.73
C GLU A 81 -11.70 -13.71 12.67
N LEU A 82 -12.40 -13.68 11.53
CA LEU A 82 -13.60 -14.50 11.34
C LEU A 82 -13.30 -16.01 11.41
N LEU A 83 -12.21 -16.47 10.76
CA LEU A 83 -11.79 -17.87 10.79
C LEU A 83 -11.37 -18.37 12.19
N GLN A 84 -10.88 -17.47 13.04
CA GLN A 84 -10.56 -17.80 14.43
C GLN A 84 -11.82 -18.07 15.26
N ASP A 85 -12.89 -17.30 15.03
CA ASP A 85 -14.17 -17.46 15.72
C ASP A 85 -15.00 -18.62 15.14
N GLU A 86 -15.03 -18.75 13.82
CA GLU A 86 -15.77 -19.78 13.07
C GLU A 86 -14.87 -20.45 12.01
N PRO A 87 -14.25 -21.60 12.34
CA PRO A 87 -13.38 -22.30 11.40
C PRO A 87 -14.16 -22.86 10.20
N ASP A 88 -13.91 -22.29 9.02
CA ASP A 88 -14.46 -22.73 7.75
C ASP A 88 -13.33 -23.03 6.74
N LYS A 89 -13.35 -24.21 6.13
CA LYS A 89 -12.28 -24.68 5.23
C LYS A 89 -12.34 -24.06 3.85
N ASP A 90 -13.53 -23.73 3.37
CA ASP A 90 -13.70 -23.14 2.05
C ASP A 90 -13.25 -21.68 2.13
N LEU A 91 -13.66 -20.96 3.19
CA LEU A 91 -13.19 -19.60 3.47
C LEU A 91 -11.67 -19.55 3.70
N GLN A 92 -11.10 -20.51 4.44
CA GLN A 92 -9.64 -20.57 4.62
C GLN A 92 -8.89 -20.72 3.29
N GLN A 93 -9.39 -21.54 2.37
CA GLN A 93 -8.78 -21.70 1.05
C GLN A 93 -8.89 -20.45 0.20
N GLU A 94 -9.99 -19.71 0.30
CA GLU A 94 -10.18 -18.43 -0.38
C GLU A 94 -9.18 -17.37 0.13
N GLU A 95 -9.00 -17.24 1.44
CA GLU A 95 -8.05 -16.29 2.04
C GLU A 95 -6.59 -16.64 1.72
N GLU A 96 -6.21 -17.92 1.73
CA GLU A 96 -4.86 -18.38 1.37
C GLU A 96 -4.52 -18.24 -0.12
N ALA A 97 -5.52 -18.05 -0.98
CA ALA A 97 -5.35 -17.93 -2.43
C ALA A 97 -5.25 -16.48 -2.95
N LYS A 98 -5.51 -15.48 -2.10
CA LYS A 98 -5.29 -14.05 -2.39
C LYS A 98 -3.79 -13.75 -2.49
#